data_AF-A0A0B0EG10-F1
#
_entry.id   AF-A0A0B0EG10-F1
#
_cell.length_a   1.000
_cell.length_b   1.000
_cell.length_c   1.000
_cell.angle_alpha   90.00
_cell.angle_beta   90.00
_cell.angle_gamma   90.00
#
_symmetry.space_group_name_H-M   'P 1'
#
loop_
_entity.id
_entity.type
_entity.pdbx_description
1 polymer ?
#
loop_
_entity_poly.entity_id
_entity_poly.type
_entity_poly.pdbx_seq_one_letter_code
_entity_poly.pdbx_strand_id
1 'polypeptide(L)'
;MKLTMRTSLVEILKKIFPEKTKLKIKLFEIPFHAIAVHFPTALYPVAIIFLFLALIFDRDSFRNTYFYLMIIAAFFTPISHFTGILEWKNKYRGAKTHIFINKIRFSLILSAVGAICVIWYWFSPDMLNYTGIYNILFIILNISTIPLIIYLGHLGGKLVYGLPR
;
A
#
# COMPACT_ATOMS: atom_id res chain seq x y z
N MET A 1 41.07 -5.38 32.38
CA MET A 1 41.12 -6.33 31.25
C MET A 1 39.82 -6.26 30.45
N LYS A 2 39.66 -5.25 29.59
CA LYS A 2 38.45 -4.97 28.79
C LYS A 2 38.89 -4.37 27.46
N LEU A 3 39.49 -5.18 26.57
CA LEU A 3 39.98 -4.70 25.28
C LEU A 3 40.23 -5.85 24.30
N THR A 4 39.22 -6.66 23.98
CA THR A 4 39.37 -7.70 22.91
C THR A 4 38.09 -8.08 22.15
N MET A 5 36.88 -7.77 22.63
CA MET A 5 35.65 -8.20 21.90
C MET A 5 35.19 -7.26 20.77
N ARG A 6 35.54 -5.97 20.80
CA ARG A 6 35.00 -4.99 19.83
C ARG A 6 35.70 -5.06 18.46
N THR A 7 36.96 -5.51 18.42
CA THR A 7 37.75 -5.67 17.18
C THR A 7 37.33 -6.90 16.39
N SER A 8 37.01 -8.01 17.07
CA SER A 8 36.55 -9.26 16.46
C SER A 8 35.24 -9.10 15.66
N LEU A 9 34.25 -8.38 16.21
CA LEU A 9 32.96 -8.18 15.53
C LEU A 9 33.13 -7.37 14.24
N VAL A 10 33.98 -6.34 14.25
CA VAL A 10 34.24 -5.48 13.09
C VAL A 10 34.95 -6.25 11.97
N GLU A 11 35.88 -7.15 12.32
CA GLU A 11 36.54 -8.03 11.34
C GLU A 11 35.59 -9.07 10.75
N ILE A 12 34.74 -9.69 11.58
CA ILE A 12 33.71 -10.63 11.12
C ILE A 12 32.74 -9.91 10.18
N LEU A 13 32.28 -8.72 10.54
CA LEU A 13 31.39 -7.90 9.71
C LEU A 13 32.05 -7.51 8.39
N LYS A 14 33.33 -7.13 8.38
CA LYS A 14 34.07 -6.84 7.13
C LYS A 14 34.30 -8.07 6.25
N LYS A 15 34.39 -9.26 6.85
CA LYS A 15 34.53 -10.53 6.13
C LYS A 15 33.20 -10.98 5.51
N ILE A 16 32.08 -10.76 6.21
CA ILE A 16 30.73 -11.08 5.73
C ILE A 16 30.25 -10.04 4.70
N PHE A 17 30.56 -8.76 4.90
CA PHE A 17 30.20 -7.65 4.03
C PHE A 17 31.46 -7.01 3.43
N PRO A 18 32.10 -7.64 2.42
CA PRO A 18 33.25 -7.04 1.77
C PRO A 18 32.86 -5.69 1.17
N GLU A 19 33.63 -4.66 1.55
CA GLU A 19 33.50 -3.24 1.17
C GLU A 19 33.40 -3.00 -0.36
N LYS A 20 33.65 -4.05 -1.17
CA LYS A 20 33.49 -4.07 -2.63
C LYS A 20 32.05 -4.23 -3.12
N THR A 21 31.06 -4.43 -2.25
CA THR A 21 29.65 -4.23 -2.63
C THR A 21 29.30 -2.74 -2.66
N LYS A 22 30.03 -1.97 -3.48
CA LYS A 22 29.59 -0.64 -3.90
C LYS A 22 28.42 -0.83 -4.86
N LEU A 23 27.24 -1.16 -4.31
CA LEU A 23 25.96 -1.04 -5.01
C LEU A 23 25.76 0.45 -5.30
N LYS A 24 26.35 0.93 -6.41
CA LYS A 24 26.06 2.24 -6.98
C LYS A 24 24.70 2.15 -7.69
N ILE A 25 23.64 1.88 -6.92
CA ILE A 25 22.28 2.01 -7.44
C ILE A 25 22.04 3.51 -7.58
N LYS A 26 21.90 4.00 -8.80
CA LYS A 26 21.50 5.40 -8.98
C LYS A 26 20.08 5.53 -8.46
N LEU A 27 19.78 6.59 -7.72
CA LEU A 27 18.43 6.84 -7.18
C LEU A 27 17.33 6.72 -8.26
N PHE A 28 17.64 7.12 -9.50
CA PHE A 28 16.76 7.03 -10.67
C PHE A 28 16.49 5.60 -11.18
N GLU A 29 17.25 4.59 -10.77
CA GLU A 29 17.06 3.19 -11.15
C GLU A 29 16.10 2.46 -10.20
N ILE A 30 15.76 3.07 -9.06
CA ILE A 30 14.81 2.50 -8.10
C ILE A 30 13.39 2.67 -8.65
N PRO A 31 12.58 1.59 -8.80
CA PRO A 31 11.22 1.69 -9.29
C PRO A 31 10.28 2.19 -8.17
N PHE A 32 10.40 3.47 -7.81
CA PHE A 32 9.65 4.09 -6.70
C PHE A 32 8.15 3.87 -6.81
N HIS A 33 7.58 3.95 -8.02
CA HIS A 33 6.17 3.66 -8.23
C HIS A 33 5.83 2.21 -7.86
N ALA A 34 6.64 1.24 -8.28
CA ALA A 34 6.44 -0.17 -7.93
C ALA A 34 6.48 -0.40 -6.41
N ILE A 35 7.44 0.22 -5.72
CA ILE A 35 7.52 0.15 -4.26
C ILE A 35 6.26 0.76 -3.62
N ALA A 36 5.86 1.95 -4.06
CA ALA A 36 4.71 2.66 -3.51
C ALA A 36 3.38 1.93 -3.73
N VAL A 37 3.17 1.27 -4.88
CA VAL A 37 1.91 0.55 -5.15
C VAL A 37 1.75 -0.73 -4.32
N HIS A 38 2.84 -1.34 -3.82
CA HIS A 38 2.75 -2.54 -2.99
C HIS A 38 2.08 -2.26 -1.64
N PHE A 39 2.27 -1.08 -1.07
CA PHE A 39 1.64 -0.69 0.20
C PHE A 39 0.11 -0.74 0.15
N PRO A 40 -0.60 0.05 -0.68
CA PRO A 40 -2.06 -0.03 -0.73
C PRO A 40 -2.50 -1.43 -1.17
N THR A 41 -1.84 -2.04 -2.16
CA THR A 41 -2.25 -3.36 -2.68
C THR A 41 -2.21 -4.45 -1.61
N ALA A 42 -1.25 -4.40 -0.69
CA ALA A 42 -1.16 -5.36 0.42
C ALA A 42 -1.99 -4.93 1.65
N LEU A 43 -1.99 -3.65 1.99
CA LEU A 43 -2.55 -3.18 3.25
C LEU A 43 -4.08 -3.05 3.24
N TYR A 44 -4.74 -2.72 2.11
CA TYR A 44 -6.21 -2.72 2.04
C TYR A 44 -6.79 -4.12 2.36
N PRO A 45 -6.33 -5.22 1.72
CA PRO A 45 -6.79 -6.57 2.06
C PRO A 45 -6.54 -6.94 3.52
N VAL A 46 -5.33 -6.66 4.02
CA VAL A 46 -4.97 -7.03 5.40
C VAL A 46 -5.81 -6.23 6.39
N ALA A 47 -6.04 -4.94 6.16
CA ALA A 47 -6.94 -4.13 6.97
C ALA A 47 -8.35 -4.76 7.01
N ILE A 48 -8.90 -5.15 5.86
CA ILE A 48 -10.23 -5.79 5.79
C ILE A 48 -10.28 -7.12 6.56
N ILE A 49 -9.20 -7.92 6.53
CA ILE A 49 -9.12 -9.12 7.39
C ILE A 49 -9.26 -8.72 8.86
N PHE A 50 -8.53 -7.69 9.31
CA PHE A 50 -8.64 -7.19 10.68
C PHE A 50 -10.01 -6.58 11.00
N LEU A 51 -10.69 -5.97 10.02
CA LEU A 51 -12.07 -5.51 10.17
C LEU A 51 -13.00 -6.69 10.49
N PHE A 52 -12.90 -7.79 9.74
CA PHE A 52 -13.71 -8.99 10.02
C PHE A 52 -13.32 -9.65 11.35
N LEU A 53 -12.04 -9.71 11.69
CA LEU A 53 -11.61 -10.20 13.01
C LEU A 53 -12.19 -9.34 14.14
N ALA A 54 -12.24 -8.02 13.97
CA ALA A 54 -12.86 -7.12 14.93
C ALA A 54 -14.37 -7.41 15.09
N LEU A 55 -15.08 -7.69 14.00
CA LEU A 55 -16.51 -8.04 14.03
C LEU A 55 -16.79 -9.41 14.68
N ILE A 56 -15.90 -10.39 14.52
CA ILE A 56 -16.09 -11.76 15.04
C ILE A 56 -15.70 -11.85 16.52
N PHE A 57 -14.57 -11.24 16.90
CA PHE A 57 -13.97 -11.44 18.21
C PHE A 57 -14.19 -10.28 19.18
N ASP A 58 -14.69 -9.15 18.69
CA ASP A 58 -14.98 -7.95 19.47
C ASP A 58 -13.82 -7.50 20.38
N ARG A 59 -12.63 -7.38 19.78
CA ARG A 59 -11.40 -6.94 20.48
C ARG A 59 -10.89 -5.61 19.93
N ASP A 60 -10.57 -4.69 20.82
CA ASP A 60 -9.96 -3.39 20.48
C ASP A 60 -8.64 -3.52 19.74
N SER A 61 -7.87 -4.58 20.01
CA SER A 61 -6.62 -4.85 19.29
C SER A 61 -6.84 -5.04 17.79
N PHE A 62 -7.90 -5.73 17.37
CA PHE A 62 -8.23 -5.91 15.97
C PHE A 62 -8.77 -4.62 15.33
N ARG A 63 -9.60 -3.86 16.06
CA ARG A 63 -10.12 -2.55 15.65
C ARG A 63 -9.00 -1.55 15.38
N ASN A 64 -8.08 -1.41 16.34
CA ASN A 64 -6.92 -0.53 16.24
C ASN A 64 -6.00 -0.97 15.09
N THR A 65 -5.78 -2.28 14.92
CA THR A 65 -4.95 -2.80 13.82
C THR A 65 -5.58 -2.51 12.46
N TYR A 66 -6.88 -2.78 12.28
CA TYR A 66 -7.63 -2.37 11.10
C TYR A 66 -7.40 -0.89 10.81
N PHE A 67 -7.61 -0.04 11.81
CA PHE A 67 -7.56 1.40 11.64
C PHE A 67 -6.18 1.91 11.23
N TYR A 68 -5.10 1.45 11.89
CA TYR A 68 -3.75 1.86 11.55
C TYR A 68 -3.31 1.37 10.17
N LEU A 69 -3.64 0.12 9.81
CA LEU A 69 -3.37 -0.38 8.46
C LEU A 69 -4.16 0.43 7.43
N MET A 70 -5.39 0.82 7.77
CA MET A 70 -6.22 1.60 6.88
C MET A 70 -5.65 3.00 6.65
N ILE A 71 -5.16 3.68 7.69
CA ILE A 71 -4.46 4.97 7.55
C ILE A 71 -3.26 4.84 6.61
N ILE A 72 -2.41 3.83 6.83
CA ILE A 72 -1.18 3.67 6.04
C ILE A 72 -1.53 3.35 4.58
N ALA A 73 -2.50 2.47 4.32
CA ALA A 73 -2.95 2.16 2.97
C ALA A 73 -3.52 3.41 2.26
N ALA A 74 -4.40 4.15 2.94
CA ALA A 74 -5.00 5.37 2.43
C ALA A 74 -3.94 6.45 2.15
N PHE A 75 -2.91 6.57 3.00
CA PHE A 75 -1.80 7.51 2.83
C PHE A 75 -0.88 7.15 1.67
N PHE A 76 -0.56 5.87 1.48
CA PHE A 76 0.29 5.44 0.36
C PHE A 76 -0.45 5.41 -0.98
N THR A 77 -1.78 5.42 -1.00
CA THR A 77 -2.56 5.47 -2.25
C THR A 77 -2.29 6.73 -3.08
N PRO A 78 -2.38 7.97 -2.56
CA PRO A 78 -2.02 9.18 -3.31
C PRO A 78 -0.52 9.26 -3.64
N ILE A 79 0.37 8.71 -2.80
CA ILE A 79 1.81 8.61 -3.09
C ILE A 79 2.04 7.71 -4.32
N SER A 80 1.40 6.54 -4.33
CA SER A 80 1.39 5.60 -5.45
C SER A 80 0.85 6.25 -6.72
N HIS A 81 -0.25 7.00 -6.61
CA HIS A 81 -0.85 7.74 -7.72
C HIS A 81 0.12 8.77 -8.30
N PHE A 82 0.72 9.61 -7.44
CA PHE A 82 1.65 10.65 -7.85
C PHE A 82 2.90 10.08 -8.52
N THR A 83 3.53 9.08 -7.90
CA THR A 83 4.70 8.40 -8.47
C THR A 83 4.35 7.70 -9.80
N GLY A 84 3.13 7.18 -9.93
CA GLY A 84 2.63 6.61 -11.19
C GLY A 84 2.48 7.64 -12.30
N ILE A 85 2.02 8.86 -11.98
CA ILE A 85 1.96 9.97 -12.94
C ILE A 85 3.37 10.36 -13.40
N LEU A 86 4.34 10.42 -12.49
CA LEU A 86 5.73 10.72 -12.83
C LEU A 86 6.33 9.66 -13.76
N GLU A 87 6.14 8.37 -13.44
CA GLU A 87 6.60 7.29 -14.32
C GLU A 87 5.90 7.32 -15.69
N TRP A 88 4.59 7.58 -15.71
CA TRP A 88 3.83 7.71 -16.95
C TRP A 88 4.35 8.83 -17.85
N LYS A 89 4.67 10.01 -17.28
CA LYS A 89 5.24 11.13 -18.04
C LYS A 89 6.66 10.85 -18.54
N ASN A 90 7.52 10.31 -17.67
CA ASN A 90 8.95 10.19 -17.96
C ASN A 90 9.28 8.95 -18.82
N LYS A 91 8.72 7.79 -18.47
CA LYS A 91 9.03 6.51 -19.13
C LYS A 91 8.11 6.23 -20.32
N TYR A 92 6.83 6.56 -20.19
CA TYR A 92 5.83 6.29 -21.23
C TYR A 92 5.48 7.53 -22.05
N ARG A 93 6.24 8.63 -21.91
CA ARG A 93 6.07 9.90 -22.65
C ARG A 93 4.64 10.43 -22.62
N GLY A 94 3.89 10.16 -21.54
CA GLY A 94 2.49 10.57 -21.41
C GLY A 94 1.53 9.89 -22.38
N ALA A 95 1.84 8.68 -22.86
CA ALA A 95 0.97 7.94 -23.78
C ALA A 95 -0.46 7.78 -23.22
N LYS A 96 -1.46 8.28 -23.94
CA LYS A 96 -2.86 8.26 -23.53
C LYS A 96 -3.55 6.96 -23.96
N THR A 97 -3.18 5.85 -23.34
CA THR A 97 -3.86 4.57 -23.56
C THR A 97 -5.00 4.37 -22.57
N HIS A 98 -5.98 3.52 -22.92
CA HIS A 98 -7.07 3.13 -22.01
C HIS A 98 -6.54 2.58 -20.67
N ILE A 99 -5.40 1.87 -20.69
CA ILE A 99 -4.75 1.36 -19.47
C ILE A 99 -4.32 2.51 -18.55
N PHE A 100 -3.62 3.52 -19.07
CA PHE A 100 -3.17 4.65 -18.25
C PHE A 100 -4.33 5.50 -17.74
N ILE A 101 -5.31 5.78 -18.59
CA ILE A 101 -6.50 6.55 -18.21
C ILE A 101 -7.26 5.85 -17.08
N ASN A 102 -7.47 4.54 -17.20
CA ASN A 102 -8.15 3.79 -16.15
C ASN A 102 -7.30 3.69 -14.89
N LYS A 103 -5.98 3.48 -14.97
CA LYS A 103 -5.12 3.50 -13.77
C LYS A 103 -5.24 4.83 -13.03
N ILE A 104 -5.22 5.97 -13.72
CA ILE A 104 -5.36 7.30 -13.10
C ILE A 104 -6.74 7.44 -12.45
N ARG A 105 -7.82 7.11 -13.17
CA ARG A 105 -9.20 7.21 -12.64
C ARG A 105 -9.43 6.32 -11.42
N PHE A 106 -9.10 5.03 -11.53
CA PHE A 106 -9.37 4.05 -10.46
C PHE A 106 -8.47 4.25 -9.25
N SER A 107 -7.24 4.75 -9.41
CA SER A 107 -6.40 5.10 -8.25
C SER A 107 -6.90 6.35 -7.52
N LEU A 108 -7.50 7.31 -8.23
CA LEU A 108 -8.17 8.45 -7.59
C LEU A 108 -9.42 8.00 -6.82
N ILE A 109 -10.23 7.11 -7.41
CA ILE A 109 -11.39 6.51 -6.74
C ILE A 109 -10.95 5.75 -5.48
N LEU A 110 -9.92 4.90 -5.58
CA LEU A 110 -9.39 4.18 -4.43
C LEU A 110 -8.87 5.14 -3.34
N SER A 111 -8.22 6.24 -3.73
CA SER A 111 -7.75 7.25 -2.78
C SER A 111 -8.90 7.91 -2.04
N ALA A 112 -9.98 8.26 -2.75
CA ALA A 112 -11.18 8.84 -2.16
C ALA A 112 -11.88 7.85 -1.23
N VAL A 113 -12.10 6.60 -1.68
CA VAL A 113 -12.73 5.55 -0.87
C VAL A 113 -11.93 5.27 0.40
N GLY A 114 -10.60 5.09 0.28
CA GLY A 114 -9.74 4.88 1.44
C GLY A 114 -9.75 6.04 2.42
N ALA A 115 -9.70 7.28 1.92
CA ALA A 115 -9.81 8.48 2.75
C ALA A 115 -11.16 8.55 3.48
N ILE A 116 -12.26 8.25 2.80
CA ILE A 116 -13.60 8.22 3.41
C ILE A 116 -13.66 7.14 4.50
N CYS A 117 -13.13 5.93 4.27
CA CYS A 117 -13.07 4.90 5.31
C CYS A 117 -12.33 5.38 6.56
N VAL A 118 -11.15 5.98 6.39
CA VAL A 118 -10.34 6.49 7.50
C VAL A 118 -11.06 7.62 8.24
N ILE A 119 -11.56 8.61 7.52
CA ILE A 119 -12.22 9.78 8.10
C ILE A 119 -13.50 9.36 8.82
N TRP A 120 -14.32 8.50 8.21
CA TRP A 120 -15.55 8.04 8.82
C TRP A 120 -15.26 7.26 10.11
N TYR A 121 -14.29 6.34 10.08
CA TYR A 121 -13.91 5.59 11.28
C TYR A 121 -13.36 6.50 12.38
N TRP A 122 -12.54 7.49 12.03
CA TRP A 122 -11.98 8.45 12.99
C TRP A 122 -13.07 9.23 13.76
N PHE A 123 -14.12 9.65 13.07
CA PHE A 123 -15.22 10.39 13.70
C PHE A 123 -16.27 9.50 14.37
N SER A 124 -16.27 8.19 14.11
CA SER A 124 -17.29 7.27 14.63
C SER A 124 -16.71 5.88 14.90
N PRO A 125 -15.74 5.74 15.81
CA PRO A 125 -15.04 4.47 16.06
C PRO A 125 -15.99 3.34 16.54
N ASP A 126 -17.08 3.72 17.20
CA ASP A 126 -18.11 2.79 17.68
C ASP A 126 -19.04 2.26 16.57
N MET A 127 -18.89 2.69 15.33
CA MET A 127 -19.77 2.26 14.23
C MET A 127 -19.80 0.75 14.01
N LEU A 128 -18.76 0.02 14.45
CA LEU A 128 -18.69 -1.44 14.37
C LEU A 128 -19.50 -2.15 15.48
N ASN A 129 -19.95 -1.43 16.52
CA ASN A 129 -20.75 -1.95 17.62
C ASN A 129 -22.25 -1.96 17.34
N TYR A 130 -22.70 -1.17 16.35
CA TYR A 130 -24.12 -0.99 16.07
C TYR A 130 -24.56 -1.83 14.88
N THR A 131 -25.68 -2.53 15.02
CA THR A 131 -26.39 -3.14 13.89
C THR A 131 -27.31 -2.08 13.26
N GLY A 132 -26.83 -1.41 12.21
CA GLY A 132 -27.58 -0.36 11.53
C GLY A 132 -27.11 -0.13 10.10
N ILE A 133 -27.87 0.65 9.33
CA ILE A 133 -27.57 0.91 7.91
C ILE A 133 -26.18 1.52 7.71
N TYR A 134 -25.74 2.41 8.61
CA TYR A 134 -24.42 3.03 8.53
C TYR A 134 -23.28 2.03 8.70
N ASN A 135 -23.44 1.03 9.57
CA ASN A 135 -22.46 -0.04 9.74
C ASN A 135 -22.32 -0.87 8.45
N ILE A 136 -23.45 -1.26 7.86
CA ILE A 136 -23.47 -2.03 6.61
C ILE A 136 -22.80 -1.23 5.48
N LEU A 137 -23.14 0.06 5.35
CA LEU A 137 -22.54 0.94 4.34
C LEU A 137 -21.03 1.08 4.54
N PHE A 138 -20.57 1.20 5.78
CA PHE A 138 -19.14 1.27 6.08
C PHE A 138 -18.41 -0.03 5.69
N ILE A 139 -19.00 -1.19 6.00
CA ILE A 139 -18.42 -2.50 5.63
C ILE A 139 -18.36 -2.65 4.11
N ILE A 140 -19.44 -2.29 3.40
CA ILE A 140 -19.48 -2.32 1.93
C ILE A 140 -18.41 -1.39 1.34
N LEU A 141 -18.25 -0.19 1.89
CA LEU A 141 -17.25 0.77 1.44
C LEU A 141 -15.84 0.20 1.60
N ASN A 142 -15.53 -0.43 2.73
CA ASN A 142 -14.24 -1.10 2.94
C ASN A 142 -14.03 -2.24 1.93
N ILE A 143 -14.99 -3.15 1.79
CA ILE A 143 -14.92 -4.28 0.85
C ILE A 143 -14.74 -3.80 -0.60
N SER A 144 -15.34 -2.65 -0.97
CA SER A 144 -15.22 -2.07 -2.31
C SER A 144 -13.78 -1.73 -2.72
N THR A 145 -12.86 -1.60 -1.76
CA THR A 145 -11.43 -1.39 -2.07
C THR A 145 -10.78 -2.60 -2.73
N ILE A 146 -11.27 -3.82 -2.48
CA ILE A 146 -10.74 -5.08 -3.04
C ILE A 146 -10.86 -5.15 -4.58
N PRO A 147 -12.04 -4.98 -5.20
CA PRO A 147 -12.12 -4.98 -6.66
C PRO A 147 -11.30 -3.84 -7.28
N LEU A 148 -11.18 -2.69 -6.63
CA LEU A 148 -10.36 -1.56 -7.10
C LEU A 148 -8.87 -1.93 -7.15
N ILE A 149 -8.31 -2.50 -6.09
CA ILE A 149 -6.90 -2.92 -6.07
C ILE A 149 -6.63 -4.06 -7.06
N ILE A 150 -7.55 -5.03 -7.19
CA ILE A 150 -7.40 -6.15 -8.13
C ILE A 150 -7.36 -5.60 -9.56
N TYR A 151 -8.28 -4.70 -9.89
CA TYR A 151 -8.33 -4.09 -11.22
C TYR A 151 -7.08 -3.24 -11.51
N LEU A 152 -6.63 -2.43 -10.54
CA LEU A 152 -5.40 -1.66 -10.68
C LEU A 152 -4.16 -2.56 -10.84
N GLY A 153 -4.10 -3.67 -10.11
CA GLY A 153 -3.06 -4.69 -10.22
C GLY A 153 -3.06 -5.35 -11.59
N HIS A 154 -4.23 -5.73 -12.12
CA HIS A 154 -4.40 -6.27 -13.46
C HIS A 154 -3.90 -5.31 -14.55
N LEU A 155 -4.27 -4.03 -14.46
CA LEU A 155 -3.77 -2.99 -15.37
C LEU A 155 -2.25 -2.80 -15.25
N GLY A 156 -1.69 -2.90 -14.04
CA GLY A 156 -0.25 -2.90 -13.80
C GLY A 156 0.44 -4.10 -14.46
N GLY A 157 -0.12 -5.30 -14.29
CA GLY A 157 0.38 -6.53 -14.91
C GLY A 157 0.37 -6.46 -16.44
N LYS A 158 -0.66 -5.86 -17.06
CA LYS A 158 -0.67 -5.60 -18.51
C LYS A 158 0.51 -4.76 -18.99
N LEU A 159 0.94 -3.77 -18.20
CA LEU A 159 2.07 -2.89 -18.55
C LEU A 159 3.44 -3.56 -18.36
N VAL A 160 3.57 -4.41 -17.34
CA VAL A 160 4.84 -5.08 -16.99
C VAL A 160 5.06 -6.33 -17.83
N TYR A 161 4.01 -7.15 -18.00
CA TYR A 161 4.10 -8.47 -18.63
C TYR A 161 3.56 -8.52 -20.06
N GLY A 162 2.97 -7.44 -20.58
CA GLY A 162 2.47 -7.39 -21.95
C GLY A 162 1.27 -8.32 -22.21
N LEU A 163 0.46 -8.59 -21.19
CA LEU A 163 -0.73 -9.46 -21.32
C LEU A 163 -1.68 -8.95 -22.43
N PRO A 164 -2.31 -9.87 -23.20
CA PRO A 164 -3.19 -9.51 -24.31
C PRO A 164 -4.37 -8.63 -23.87
N ARG A 165 -4.86 -7.81 -24.83
CA ARG A 165 -5.82 -6.74 -24.58
C ARG A 165 -7.18 -7.25 -24.18
#